data_AF-A0A2K3MIU5-F1
#
_entry.id   AF-A0A2K3MIU5-F1
#
_cell.length_a   1.000
_cell.length_b   1.000
_cell.length_c   1.000
_cell.angle_alpha   90.00
_cell.angle_beta   90.00
_cell.angle_gamma   90.00
#
_symmetry.space_group_name_H-M   'P 1'
#
loop_
_entity.id
_entity.type
_entity.pdbx_description
1 polymer ?
#
loop_
_entity_poly.entity_id
_entity_poly.type
_entity_poly.pdbx_seq_one_letter_code
_entity_poly.pdbx_strand_id
1 'polypeptide(L)'
;MDIAGDINYYDIRKKCVGSLCYDFSKADTFLNTKTVREALGVGDLEFVSCSSTVYNAMLQDWMKNLEVGIPALLEDGIKLLVYAGEEDLICNWLGNSRWVDAMKWSGQKEFTASPATPYLVDSEEAGILKSHGPLAFLK
;
A
#
# COMPACT_ATOMS: atom_id res chain seq x y z
N MET A 1 -10.91 14.08 -12.64
CA MET A 1 -11.20 13.00 -11.67
C MET A 1 -12.63 13.18 -11.22
N ASP A 2 -13.60 12.75 -12.01
CA ASP A 2 -15.04 12.94 -11.73
C ASP A 2 -15.82 11.62 -11.77
N ILE A 3 -15.13 10.49 -11.86
CA ILE A 3 -15.76 9.18 -12.07
C ILE A 3 -16.39 8.64 -10.76
N ALA A 4 -15.88 9.08 -9.60
CA ALA A 4 -16.34 8.63 -8.29
C ALA A 4 -16.93 9.76 -7.41
N GLY A 5 -17.19 10.94 -7.98
CA GLY A 5 -17.66 12.11 -7.23
C GLY A 5 -16.70 12.50 -6.10
N ASP A 6 -17.24 12.68 -4.89
CA ASP A 6 -16.50 13.08 -3.69
C ASP A 6 -16.01 11.90 -2.84
N ILE A 7 -15.98 10.67 -3.38
CA ILE A 7 -15.48 9.49 -2.65
C ILE A 7 -13.98 9.62 -2.37
N ASN A 8 -13.57 9.25 -1.16
CA ASN A 8 -12.16 9.10 -0.80
C ASN A 8 -11.59 7.83 -1.44
N TYR A 9 -10.65 7.99 -2.37
CA TYR A 9 -10.06 6.86 -3.09
C TYR A 9 -9.08 6.01 -2.23
N TYR A 10 -8.83 6.41 -0.98
CA TYR A 10 -8.13 5.63 0.04
C TYR A 10 -9.07 4.93 1.04
N ASP A 11 -10.38 5.25 1.04
CA ASP A 11 -11.39 4.64 1.91
C ASP A 11 -12.79 4.89 1.31
N ILE A 12 -13.35 3.90 0.65
CA ILE A 12 -14.64 4.01 -0.08
C ILE A 12 -15.82 4.39 0.81
N ARG A 13 -15.68 4.28 2.14
CA ARG A 13 -16.72 4.62 3.12
C ARG A 13 -16.74 6.10 3.46
N LYS A 14 -15.77 6.88 2.98
CA LYS A 14 -15.56 8.29 3.33
C LYS A 14 -15.65 9.21 2.13
N LYS A 15 -15.86 10.49 2.43
CA LYS A 15 -15.68 11.58 1.46
C LYS A 15 -14.24 12.05 1.46
N CYS A 16 -13.73 12.44 0.30
CA CYS A 16 -12.42 13.02 0.14
C CYS A 16 -12.39 14.43 0.72
N VAL A 17 -11.56 14.67 1.73
CA VAL A 17 -11.38 16.00 2.34
C VAL A 17 -9.92 16.43 2.22
N GLY A 18 -9.67 17.59 1.61
CA GLY A 18 -8.31 18.07 1.34
C GLY A 18 -7.67 17.41 0.12
N SER A 19 -6.44 17.80 -0.21
CA SER A 19 -5.75 17.35 -1.43
C SER A 19 -5.35 15.87 -1.42
N LEU A 20 -5.13 15.29 -0.24
CA LEU A 20 -4.79 13.88 -0.03
C LEU A 20 -5.97 13.08 0.54
N CYS A 21 -7.20 13.59 0.38
CA CYS A 21 -8.44 13.03 0.91
C CYS A 21 -8.54 12.81 2.42
N TYR A 22 -7.52 13.25 3.17
CA TYR A 22 -7.53 13.36 4.62
C TYR A 22 -6.93 14.72 5.03
N ASP A 23 -7.34 15.21 6.22
CA ASP A 23 -6.75 16.40 6.82
C ASP A 23 -5.43 16.07 7.53
N PHE A 24 -4.32 16.44 6.88
CA PHE A 24 -2.96 16.32 7.42
C PHE A 24 -2.41 17.63 7.99
N SER A 25 -3.23 18.68 8.12
CA SER A 25 -2.78 20.02 8.55
C SER A 25 -2.03 20.03 9.88
N LYS A 26 -2.40 19.15 10.81
CA LYS A 26 -1.70 18.99 12.10
C LYS A 26 -0.26 18.49 11.92
N ALA A 27 -0.06 17.50 11.06
CA ALA A 27 1.27 16.95 10.78
C ALA A 27 2.12 17.99 10.04
N ASP A 28 1.56 18.62 9.01
CA ASP A 28 2.23 19.68 8.24
C ASP A 28 2.65 20.84 9.16
N THR A 29 1.76 21.30 10.06
CA THR A 29 2.05 22.39 11.00
C THR A 29 3.11 21.99 12.02
N PHE A 30 3.00 20.79 12.59
CA PHE A 30 3.95 20.29 13.58
C PHE A 30 5.36 20.20 13.00
N LEU A 31 5.50 19.57 11.83
CA LEU A 31 6.79 19.36 11.16
C LEU A 31 7.40 20.67 10.65
N ASN A 32 6.59 21.70 10.38
CA ASN A 32 7.08 23.03 10.02
C ASN A 32 7.35 23.95 11.22
N THR A 33 7.08 23.52 12.45
CA THR A 33 7.39 24.32 13.64
C THR A 33 8.90 24.43 13.82
N LYS A 34 9.40 25.64 14.06
CA LYS A 34 10.84 25.92 14.19
C LYS A 34 11.56 24.99 15.18
N THR A 35 10.99 24.78 16.36
CA THR A 35 11.59 23.91 17.38
C THR A 35 11.70 22.46 16.93
N VAL A 36 10.72 21.96 16.17
CA VAL A 36 10.74 20.61 15.60
C VAL A 36 11.79 20.50 14.51
N ARG A 37 11.89 21.49 13.63
CA ARG A 37 12.91 21.53 12.56
C ARG A 37 14.33 21.62 13.11
N GLU A 38 14.52 22.43 14.15
CA GLU A 38 15.79 22.53 14.87
C GLU A 38 16.16 21.20 15.53
N ALA A 39 15.20 20.53 16.18
CA ALA A 39 15.42 19.22 16.79
C ALA A 39 15.76 18.12 15.76
N LEU A 40 15.18 18.18 14.55
CA LEU A 40 15.47 17.26 13.46
C LEU A 40 16.74 17.62 12.66
N GLY A 41 17.30 18.83 12.84
CA GLY A 41 18.49 19.29 12.13
C GLY A 41 18.28 19.56 10.63
N VAL A 42 17.05 19.87 10.20
CA VAL A 42 16.70 20.08 8.77
C VAL A 42 16.84 21.52 8.30
N GLY A 43 17.25 22.43 9.19
CA GLY A 43 17.44 23.85 8.90
C GLY A 43 16.15 24.51 8.40
N ASP A 44 16.26 25.25 7.30
CA ASP A 44 15.16 26.01 6.69
C ASP A 44 14.41 25.26 5.57
N LEU A 45 14.54 23.93 5.49
CA LEU A 45 13.71 23.11 4.59
C LEU A 45 12.26 23.05 5.05
N GLU A 46 11.34 23.51 4.21
CA GLU A 46 9.89 23.41 4.44
C GLU A 46 9.44 21.95 4.25
N PHE A 47 8.70 21.43 5.22
CA PHE A 47 8.06 20.12 5.10
C PHE A 47 6.80 20.22 4.24
N VAL A 48 6.70 19.35 3.26
CA VAL A 48 5.49 19.10 2.47
C VAL A 48 5.18 17.60 2.47
N SER A 49 3.91 17.24 2.59
CA SER A 49 3.49 15.83 2.64
C SER A 49 3.82 15.05 1.36
N CYS A 50 3.67 15.67 0.18
CA CYS A 50 3.99 15.04 -1.11
C CYS A 50 4.60 16.06 -2.09
N SER A 51 5.76 15.75 -2.68
CA SER A 51 6.40 16.61 -3.69
C SER A 51 5.81 16.37 -5.08
N SER A 52 5.16 17.39 -5.64
CA SER A 52 4.66 17.35 -7.02
C SER A 52 5.79 17.26 -8.06
N THR A 53 6.96 17.83 -7.77
CA THR A 53 8.15 17.73 -8.63
C THR A 53 8.60 16.28 -8.79
N VAL A 54 8.74 15.54 -7.68
CA VAL A 54 9.13 14.12 -7.72
C VAL A 54 8.03 13.27 -8.36
N TYR A 55 6.77 13.52 -8.00
CA TYR A 55 5.62 12.84 -8.61
C TYR A 55 5.64 12.97 -10.14
N ASN A 56 5.79 14.19 -10.67
CA ASN A 56 5.81 14.44 -12.11
C ASN A 56 7.00 13.79 -12.81
N ALA A 57 8.17 13.75 -12.17
CA ALA A 57 9.36 13.10 -12.71
C ALA A 57 9.19 11.58 -12.85
N MET A 58 8.39 10.95 -11.97
CA MET A 58 8.18 9.50 -11.95
C MET A 58 6.95 9.02 -12.73
N LEU A 59 6.19 9.91 -13.38
CA LEU A 59 4.97 9.53 -14.11
C LEU A 59 5.19 8.45 -15.17
N GLN A 60 6.35 8.45 -15.83
CA GLN A 60 6.67 7.46 -16.87
C GLN A 60 6.99 6.06 -16.30
N ASP A 61 7.18 5.96 -14.98
CA ASP A 61 7.44 4.69 -14.30
C ASP A 61 6.15 3.93 -13.96
N TRP A 62 5.01 4.64 -13.90
CA TRP A 62 3.74 4.12 -13.39
C TRP A 62 3.26 2.82 -14.05
N MET A 63 3.42 2.71 -15.37
CA MET A 63 2.92 1.57 -16.15
C MET A 63 3.99 0.50 -16.41
N LYS A 64 5.17 0.60 -15.79
CA LYS A 64 6.18 -0.44 -15.91
C LYS A 64 5.76 -1.67 -15.13
N ASN A 65 5.87 -2.84 -15.74
CA ASN A 65 5.62 -4.10 -15.04
C ASN A 65 6.82 -4.45 -14.15
N LEU A 66 6.68 -4.23 -12.85
CA LEU A 66 7.69 -4.54 -11.84
C LEU A 66 7.45 -5.87 -11.12
N GLU A 67 6.25 -6.44 -11.25
CA GLU A 67 5.88 -7.73 -10.63
C GLU A 67 6.79 -8.87 -11.09
N VAL A 68 7.28 -8.81 -12.33
CA VAL A 68 8.19 -9.82 -12.91
C VAL A 68 9.51 -9.99 -12.16
N GLY A 69 9.88 -9.06 -11.29
CA GLY A 69 11.06 -9.18 -10.41
C GLY A 69 10.80 -10.00 -9.14
N ILE A 70 9.54 -10.15 -8.72
CA ILE A 70 9.18 -10.81 -7.47
C ILE A 70 9.47 -12.31 -7.49
N PRO A 71 9.17 -13.08 -8.57
CA PRO A 71 9.42 -14.52 -8.58
C PRO A 71 10.85 -14.90 -8.21
N ALA A 72 11.87 -14.20 -8.74
CA ALA A 72 13.27 -14.49 -8.40
C ALA A 72 13.55 -14.34 -6.89
N LEU A 73 12.94 -13.34 -6.24
CA LEU A 73 13.08 -13.14 -4.80
C LEU A 73 12.44 -14.30 -4.01
N LEU A 74 11.29 -14.80 -4.45
CA LEU A 74 10.62 -15.94 -3.83
C LEU A 74 11.45 -17.23 -3.99
N GLU A 75 12.03 -17.46 -5.17
CA GLU A 75 12.90 -18.63 -5.41
C GLU A 75 14.19 -18.58 -4.56
N ASP A 76 14.69 -17.38 -4.27
CA ASP A 76 15.82 -17.16 -3.35
C ASP A 76 15.41 -17.31 -1.87
N GLY A 77 14.15 -17.65 -1.59
CA GLY A 77 13.63 -17.88 -0.24
C GLY A 77 13.30 -16.61 0.55
N ILE A 78 13.27 -15.43 -0.10
CA ILE A 78 12.85 -14.18 0.53
C ILE A 78 11.35 -14.24 0.78
N LYS A 79 10.95 -14.07 2.04
CA LYS A 79 9.55 -14.08 2.44
C LYS A 79 8.87 -12.78 2.04
N LEU A 80 7.72 -12.88 1.38
CA LEU A 80 6.90 -11.76 0.94
C LEU A 80 5.50 -11.85 1.55
N LEU A 81 5.09 -10.77 2.20
CA LEU A 81 3.70 -10.53 2.58
C LEU A 81 3.15 -9.40 1.72
N VAL A 82 2.10 -9.70 0.94
CA VAL A 82 1.28 -8.69 0.29
C VAL A 82 0.04 -8.49 1.16
N TYR A 83 -0.21 -7.27 1.63
CA TYR A 83 -1.40 -6.97 2.42
C TYR A 83 -2.18 -5.79 1.83
N ALA A 84 -3.51 -5.86 1.87
CA ALA A 84 -4.37 -4.81 1.31
C ALA A 84 -5.69 -4.71 2.10
N GLY A 85 -6.00 -3.53 2.62
CA GLY A 85 -7.25 -3.30 3.35
C GLY A 85 -8.47 -3.36 2.43
N GLU A 86 -9.59 -3.89 2.94
CA GLU A 86 -10.76 -4.18 2.10
C GLU A 86 -11.50 -2.94 1.56
N GLU A 87 -11.24 -1.78 2.16
CA GLU A 87 -11.97 -0.53 1.91
C GLU A 87 -11.19 0.47 1.04
N ASP A 88 -9.97 0.11 0.62
CA ASP A 88 -9.18 0.95 -0.29
C ASP A 88 -9.66 0.80 -1.74
N LEU A 89 -9.76 1.92 -2.47
CA LEU A 89 -10.15 1.91 -3.88
C LEU A 89 -8.93 1.88 -4.80
N ILE A 90 -7.97 2.78 -4.57
CA ILE A 90 -6.88 3.04 -5.50
C ILE A 90 -5.93 1.85 -5.65
N CYS A 91 -5.67 1.13 -4.57
CA CYS A 91 -4.87 -0.09 -4.50
C CYS A 91 -5.67 -1.24 -3.84
N ASN A 92 -6.93 -1.40 -4.26
CA ASN A 92 -7.88 -2.34 -3.67
C ASN A 92 -7.39 -3.79 -3.52
N TRP A 93 -7.95 -4.48 -2.52
CA TRP A 93 -7.61 -5.88 -2.21
C TRP A 93 -7.94 -6.86 -3.34
N LEU A 94 -8.96 -6.58 -4.16
CA LEU A 94 -9.34 -7.44 -5.28
C LEU A 94 -8.27 -7.45 -6.37
N GLY A 95 -7.75 -6.28 -6.72
CA GLY A 95 -6.65 -6.11 -7.66
C GLY A 95 -5.38 -6.77 -7.15
N ASN A 96 -5.08 -6.57 -5.86
CA ASN A 96 -3.94 -7.21 -5.22
C ASN A 96 -4.04 -8.75 -5.22
N SER A 97 -5.17 -9.30 -4.76
CA SER A 97 -5.41 -10.75 -4.77
C SER A 97 -5.27 -11.36 -6.16
N ARG A 98 -5.79 -10.69 -7.21
CA ARG A 98 -5.73 -11.21 -8.58
C ARG A 98 -4.31 -11.28 -9.14
N TRP A 99 -3.48 -10.25 -8.93
CA TRP A 99 -2.12 -10.31 -9.44
C TRP A 99 -1.27 -11.31 -8.64
N VAL A 100 -1.46 -11.40 -7.32
CA VAL A 100 -0.75 -12.38 -6.49
C VAL A 100 -1.10 -13.82 -6.87
N ASP A 101 -2.38 -14.13 -7.13
CA ASP A 101 -2.79 -15.45 -7.60
C ASP A 101 -2.28 -15.76 -9.02
N ALA A 102 -2.14 -14.73 -9.88
CA ALA A 102 -1.69 -14.87 -11.26
C ALA A 102 -0.16 -14.91 -11.43
N MET A 103 0.59 -14.39 -10.46
CA MET A 103 2.06 -14.33 -10.45
C MET A 103 2.66 -15.73 -10.65
N LYS A 104 3.58 -15.83 -11.61
CA LYS A 104 4.20 -17.10 -11.97
C LYS A 104 5.48 -17.34 -11.15
N TRP A 105 5.46 -18.35 -10.31
CA TRP A 105 6.60 -18.82 -9.52
C TRP A 105 6.41 -20.31 -9.20
N SER A 106 7.45 -20.98 -8.67
CA SER A 106 7.46 -22.44 -8.48
C SER A 106 6.31 -22.97 -7.62
N GLY A 107 5.87 -22.21 -6.61
CA GLY A 107 4.76 -22.58 -5.71
C GLY A 107 3.40 -21.97 -6.05
N GLN A 108 3.20 -21.45 -7.27
CA GLN A 108 1.94 -20.78 -7.65
C GLN A 108 0.72 -21.69 -7.47
N LYS A 109 0.79 -22.96 -7.90
CA LYS A 109 -0.36 -23.87 -7.86
C LYS A 109 -0.77 -24.17 -6.43
N GLU A 110 0.20 -24.40 -5.58
CA GLU A 110 0.04 -24.68 -4.17
C GLU A 110 -0.45 -23.45 -3.41
N PHE A 111 0.04 -22.26 -3.73
CA PHE A 111 -0.50 -21.01 -3.22
C PHE A 111 -1.97 -20.86 -3.59
N THR A 112 -2.31 -20.98 -4.87
CA THR A 112 -3.70 -20.81 -5.33
C THR A 112 -4.65 -21.83 -4.71
N ALA A 113 -4.18 -23.06 -4.45
CA ALA A 113 -4.93 -24.12 -3.78
C ALA A 113 -4.96 -23.99 -2.24
N SER A 114 -4.14 -23.12 -1.64
CA SER A 114 -4.06 -22.97 -0.19
C SER A 114 -5.34 -22.34 0.37
N PRO A 115 -5.82 -22.82 1.53
CA PRO A 115 -7.03 -22.28 2.15
C PRO A 115 -6.80 -20.85 2.62
N ALA A 116 -7.85 -20.04 2.51
CA ALA A 116 -7.94 -18.75 3.18
C ALA A 116 -8.37 -18.99 4.62
N THR A 117 -7.60 -18.50 5.59
CA THR A 117 -7.80 -18.75 7.03
C THR A 117 -7.93 -17.43 7.79
N PRO A 118 -8.74 -17.37 8.86
CA PRO A 118 -8.81 -16.17 9.71
C PRO A 118 -7.43 -15.81 10.27
N TYR A 119 -7.06 -14.55 10.14
CA TYR A 119 -5.87 -13.97 10.76
C TYR A 119 -6.27 -13.32 12.08
N LEU A 120 -5.67 -13.77 13.19
CA LEU A 120 -6.04 -13.30 14.53
C LEU A 120 -4.96 -12.38 15.10
N VAL A 121 -5.38 -11.25 15.68
CA VAL A 121 -4.56 -10.36 16.50
C VAL A 121 -5.23 -10.27 17.87
N ASP A 122 -4.51 -10.59 18.94
CA ASP A 122 -5.05 -10.62 20.31
C ASP A 122 -6.33 -11.47 20.45
N SER A 123 -6.43 -12.56 19.68
CA SER A 123 -7.59 -13.47 19.58
C SER A 123 -8.82 -12.89 18.87
N GLU A 124 -8.72 -11.71 18.28
CA GLU A 124 -9.75 -11.11 17.43
C GLU A 124 -9.40 -11.28 15.95
N GLU A 125 -10.40 -11.58 15.13
CA GLU A 125 -10.22 -11.66 13.68
C GLU A 125 -9.90 -10.29 13.10
N ALA A 126 -8.73 -10.17 12.49
CA ALA A 126 -8.18 -8.94 11.94
C ALA A 126 -8.00 -9.00 10.41
N GLY A 127 -8.35 -10.13 9.79
CA GLY A 127 -8.28 -10.30 8.33
C GLY A 127 -8.33 -11.77 7.90
N ILE A 128 -8.08 -12.00 6.62
CA ILE A 128 -8.04 -13.31 5.98
C ILE A 128 -6.67 -13.53 5.35
N LEU A 129 -5.96 -14.56 5.81
CA LEU A 129 -4.62 -14.94 5.36
C LEU A 129 -4.66 -16.16 4.42
N LYS A 130 -4.00 -16.04 3.28
CA LYS A 130 -3.68 -17.14 2.37
C LYS A 130 -2.17 -17.20 2.18
N SER A 131 -1.55 -18.37 2.34
CA SER A 131 -0.09 -18.49 2.27
C SER A 131 0.37 -19.84 1.76
N HIS A 132 1.49 -19.83 1.03
CA HIS A 132 2.24 -21.04 0.67
C HIS A 132 3.72 -20.68 0.49
N GLY A 133 4.60 -21.52 1.05
CA GLY A 133 6.05 -21.30 0.95
C GLY A 133 6.45 -19.90 1.43
N PRO A 134 7.23 -19.13 0.64
CA PRO A 134 7.65 -17.77 0.98
C PRO A 134 6.58 -16.69 0.78
N LEU A 135 5.43 -17.00 0.17
CA LEU A 135 4.42 -16.01 -0.21
C LEU A 135 3.19 -16.06 0.70
N ALA A 136 2.76 -14.88 1.17
CA ALA A 136 1.53 -14.67 1.90
C ALA A 136 0.73 -13.49 1.33
N PHE A 137 -0.60 -13.63 1.30
CA PHE A 137 -1.55 -12.56 1.02
C PHE A 137 -2.50 -12.38 2.20
N LEU A 138 -2.61 -11.15 2.70
CA LEU A 138 -3.52 -10.77 3.79
C LEU A 138 -4.46 -9.67 3.31
N LYS A 139 -5.75 -9.84 3.57
CA LYS A 139 -6.74 -8.77 3.40
C LYS A 139 -7.52 -8.54 4.68
#